data_AF-A0A7S1AUQ8-F1
#
_entry.id   AF-A0A7S1AUQ8-F1
#
_cell.length_a   1.000
_cell.length_b   1.000
_cell.length_c   1.000
_cell.angle_alpha   90.00
_cell.angle_beta   90.00
_cell.angle_gamma   90.00
#
_symmetry.space_group_name_H-M   'P 1'
#
loop_
_entity.id
_entity.type
_entity.pdbx_description
1 polymer ?
#
loop_
_entity_poly.entity_id
_entity_poly.type
_entity_poly.pdbx_seq_one_letter_code
_entity_poly.pdbx_strand_id
1 'polypeptide(L)'
;MFGFPVSLCLAIFALRCEASIHDERDQVGLLSRTEVTLLQLGAVAKRVSIPATDGTDQDRFSFQPRLSLAAEKASRSHIRRWMSARFEVITLTQLTVLCVTAALLSVLLLAYFMLHNVLGAIVQSAIMDVDTELIGVDVVIGEVDVYLSRGMVVIRNCTILNPEGYKSPYLAQLHSVIVCFDLWNMIRNFGRDVLVRLVHIQGVDFIVEYQGFTSIKPHSNFSDVKRFLKDHDADKEESAEGKTPRGFIVDAIQVEDIHYRLSVKLGSVAGNMDGIIVKNFSTDKDARSKRKVVRSIMKLLMKSLSRKVTPTNPMDSSVDP
;
A
#
# COMPACT_ATOMS: atom_id res chain seq x y z
N MET A 1 -4.95 -8.65 -8.15
CA MET A 1 -4.36 -8.32 -9.47
C MET A 1 -2.91 -8.81 -9.67
N PHE A 2 -2.26 -9.49 -8.71
CA PHE A 2 -0.87 -9.95 -8.83
C PHE A 2 -0.64 -11.28 -9.60
N GLY A 3 -1.69 -11.89 -10.17
CA GLY A 3 -1.58 -13.19 -10.87
C GLY A 3 -1.09 -13.12 -12.32
N PHE A 4 -1.18 -11.95 -12.97
CA PHE A 4 -0.83 -11.79 -14.37
C PHE A 4 0.67 -11.97 -14.70
N PRO A 5 1.63 -11.45 -13.91
CA PRO A 5 3.06 -11.61 -14.25
C PRO A 5 3.53 -13.06 -14.12
N VAL A 6 2.99 -13.82 -13.14
CA VAL A 6 3.35 -15.23 -12.94
C VAL A 6 2.80 -16.10 -14.07
N SER A 7 1.55 -15.86 -14.50
CA SER A 7 0.93 -16.59 -15.62
C SER A 7 1.62 -16.30 -16.96
N LEU A 8 2.08 -15.07 -17.18
CA LEU A 8 2.80 -14.71 -18.41
C LEU A 8 4.19 -15.35 -18.44
N CYS A 9 4.90 -15.39 -17.31
CA CYS A 9 6.18 -16.10 -17.20
C CYS A 9 6.03 -17.61 -17.46
N LEU A 10 4.99 -18.25 -16.91
CA LEU A 10 4.70 -19.67 -17.17
C LEU A 10 4.36 -19.92 -18.65
N ALA A 11 3.60 -19.03 -19.28
CA ALA A 11 3.26 -19.14 -20.71
C ALA A 11 4.49 -18.97 -21.62
N ILE A 12 5.37 -17.99 -21.32
CA ILE A 12 6.63 -17.80 -22.07
C ILE A 12 7.55 -19.01 -21.88
N PHE A 13 7.60 -19.58 -20.67
CA PHE A 13 8.38 -20.79 -20.41
C PHE A 13 7.82 -22.00 -21.19
N ALA A 14 6.50 -22.19 -21.20
CA ALA A 14 5.84 -23.24 -21.98
C ALA A 14 6.11 -23.10 -23.49
N LEU A 15 5.96 -21.89 -24.04
CA LEU A 15 6.25 -21.61 -25.46
C LEU A 15 7.72 -21.84 -25.82
N ARG A 16 8.64 -21.52 -24.91
CA ARG A 16 10.08 -21.74 -25.13
C ARG A 16 10.47 -23.21 -25.01
N CYS A 17 9.81 -23.98 -24.14
CA CYS A 17 9.91 -25.44 -24.12
C CYS A 17 9.37 -26.05 -25.43
N GLU A 18 8.23 -25.57 -25.93
CA GLU A 18 7.61 -26.11 -27.15
C GLU A 18 8.44 -25.82 -28.41
N ALA A 19 9.02 -24.62 -28.52
CA ALA A 19 9.96 -24.28 -29.60
C ALA A 19 11.23 -25.13 -29.58
N SER A 20 11.76 -25.45 -28.39
CA SER A 20 12.92 -26.32 -28.25
C SER A 20 12.63 -27.79 -28.62
N ILE A 21 11.38 -28.24 -28.45
CA ILE A 21 10.94 -29.59 -28.87
C ILE A 21 10.79 -29.66 -30.39
N HIS A 22 10.41 -28.55 -31.05
CA HIS A 22 10.22 -28.52 -32.50
C HIS A 22 11.53 -28.58 -33.29
N ASP A 23 12.60 -27.91 -32.82
CA ASP A 23 13.94 -28.00 -33.41
C ASP A 23 14.53 -29.42 -33.28
N GLU A 24 14.11 -30.16 -32.26
CA GLU A 24 14.54 -31.54 -32.01
C GLU A 24 13.82 -32.56 -32.90
N ARG A 25 12.56 -32.33 -33.29
CA ARG A 25 11.86 -33.18 -34.27
C ARG A 25 12.53 -33.14 -35.65
N ASP A 26 13.11 -32.01 -36.03
CA ASP A 26 13.82 -31.89 -37.30
C ASP A 26 15.19 -32.61 -37.25
N GLN A 27 15.87 -32.62 -36.10
CA GLN A 27 17.09 -33.42 -35.91
C GLN A 27 16.83 -34.93 -35.79
N VAL A 28 15.73 -35.34 -35.15
CA VAL A 28 15.30 -36.76 -35.12
C VAL A 28 14.81 -37.21 -36.50
N GLY A 29 14.25 -36.30 -37.31
CA GLY A 29 13.98 -36.53 -38.73
C GLY A 29 15.24 -36.79 -39.58
N LEU A 30 16.34 -36.09 -39.27
CA LEU A 30 17.66 -36.31 -39.91
C LEU A 30 18.34 -37.61 -39.45
N LEU A 31 18.24 -37.96 -38.16
CA LEU A 31 18.79 -39.21 -37.61
C LEU A 31 17.96 -40.44 -38.01
N SER A 32 16.63 -40.33 -38.10
CA SER A 32 15.80 -41.40 -38.65
C SER A 32 16.04 -41.59 -40.15
N ARG A 33 16.34 -40.53 -40.91
CA ARG A 33 16.72 -40.67 -42.34
C ARG A 33 18.04 -41.42 -42.51
N THR A 34 19.03 -41.23 -41.63
CA THR A 34 20.31 -41.98 -41.68
C THR A 34 20.17 -43.41 -41.17
N GLU A 35 19.34 -43.68 -40.16
CA GLU A 35 19.03 -45.04 -39.72
C GLU A 35 18.17 -45.81 -40.73
N VAL A 36 17.21 -45.15 -41.41
CA VAL A 36 16.43 -45.76 -42.49
C VAL A 36 17.31 -46.02 -43.72
N THR A 37 18.32 -45.19 -44.02
CA THR A 37 19.29 -45.53 -45.07
C THR A 37 20.21 -46.69 -44.67
N LEU A 38 20.63 -46.80 -43.41
CA LEU A 38 21.42 -47.94 -42.92
C LEU A 38 20.61 -49.25 -42.84
N LEU A 39 19.33 -49.18 -42.46
CA LEU A 39 18.41 -50.33 -42.49
C LEU A 39 18.05 -50.73 -43.92
N GLN A 40 17.93 -49.79 -44.86
CA GLN A 40 17.75 -50.11 -46.28
C GLN A 40 19.03 -50.68 -46.90
N LEU A 41 20.22 -50.21 -46.55
CA LEU A 41 21.50 -50.82 -46.96
C LEU A 41 21.67 -52.24 -46.38
N GLY A 42 21.26 -52.47 -45.13
CA GLY A 42 21.22 -53.81 -44.52
C GLY A 42 20.20 -54.75 -45.17
N ALA A 43 19.04 -54.23 -45.60
CA ALA A 43 18.03 -55.01 -46.32
C ALA A 43 18.42 -55.29 -47.78
N VAL A 44 19.16 -54.38 -48.43
CA VAL A 44 19.73 -54.59 -49.77
C VAL A 44 20.86 -55.62 -49.74
N ALA A 45 21.70 -55.64 -48.70
CA ALA A 45 22.71 -56.69 -48.52
C ALA A 45 22.09 -58.09 -48.33
N LYS A 46 20.84 -58.19 -47.87
CA LYS A 46 20.11 -59.47 -47.70
C LYS A 46 19.41 -59.97 -48.97
N ARG A 47 19.37 -59.16 -50.05
CA ARG A 47 18.77 -59.52 -51.35
C ARG A 47 19.78 -59.83 -52.46
N VAL A 48 21.08 -59.84 -52.17
CA VAL A 48 22.07 -60.46 -53.07
C VAL A 48 22.18 -61.94 -52.70
N SER A 49 21.13 -62.70 -53.01
CA SER A 49 21.18 -64.16 -53.03
C SER A 49 21.98 -64.59 -54.25
N ILE A 50 23.28 -64.84 -54.04
CA ILE A 50 24.14 -65.50 -55.02
C ILE A 50 23.57 -66.91 -55.23
N PRO A 51 23.26 -67.34 -56.47
CA PRO A 51 22.76 -68.67 -56.73
C PRO A 51 23.82 -69.71 -56.37
N ALA A 52 23.42 -70.70 -55.60
CA ALA A 52 24.25 -71.81 -55.14
C ALA A 52 24.72 -72.65 -56.34
N THR A 53 26.03 -72.64 -56.59
CA THR A 53 26.71 -73.73 -57.28
C THR A 53 26.92 -74.86 -56.27
N ASP A 54 26.35 -76.00 -56.64
CA ASP A 54 26.41 -77.28 -55.93
C ASP A 54 27.85 -77.81 -55.84
N GLY A 55 28.16 -78.48 -54.74
CA GLY A 55 29.45 -79.15 -54.54
C GLY A 55 30.21 -78.68 -53.30
N THR A 56 29.97 -79.40 -52.20
CA THR A 56 31.01 -79.82 -51.23
C THR A 56 31.99 -78.76 -50.74
N ASP A 57 31.69 -78.11 -49.60
CA ASP A 57 32.43 -78.39 -48.36
C ASP A 57 31.82 -77.61 -47.18
N GLN A 58 31.65 -78.33 -46.09
CA GLN A 58 30.86 -77.94 -44.93
C GLN A 58 31.76 -77.31 -43.86
N ASP A 59 32.37 -76.16 -44.15
CA ASP A 59 33.14 -75.42 -43.15
C ASP A 59 32.27 -74.37 -42.43
N ARG A 60 32.02 -74.69 -41.16
CA ARG A 60 31.29 -73.90 -40.17
C ARG A 60 31.95 -72.55 -39.91
N PHE A 61 31.59 -71.52 -40.67
CA PHE A 61 31.81 -70.13 -40.25
C PHE A 61 30.67 -69.65 -39.36
N SER A 62 30.81 -69.88 -38.05
CA SER A 62 29.98 -69.23 -37.03
C SER A 62 30.31 -67.73 -37.01
N PHE A 63 29.57 -66.94 -37.79
CA PHE A 63 29.64 -65.48 -37.78
C PHE A 63 29.19 -64.98 -36.40
N GLN A 64 30.15 -64.71 -35.52
CA GLN A 64 29.84 -64.24 -34.17
C GLN A 64 29.23 -62.83 -34.22
N PRO A 65 28.15 -62.56 -33.47
CA PRO A 65 27.52 -61.24 -33.37
C PRO A 65 28.33 -60.31 -32.44
N ARG A 66 29.63 -60.12 -32.71
CA ARG A 66 30.49 -59.24 -31.90
C ARG A 66 30.31 -57.75 -32.22
N LEU A 67 29.71 -57.41 -33.36
CA LEU A 67 29.48 -56.00 -33.76
C LEU A 67 28.33 -55.32 -32.99
N SER A 68 27.33 -56.07 -32.50
CA SER A 68 26.18 -55.47 -31.79
C SER A 68 26.56 -54.95 -30.40
N LEU A 69 27.49 -55.63 -29.72
CA LEU A 69 27.84 -55.30 -28.33
C LEU A 69 28.74 -54.07 -28.21
N ALA A 70 29.58 -53.80 -29.24
CA ALA A 70 30.37 -52.58 -29.32
C ALA A 70 29.50 -51.36 -29.66
N ALA A 71 28.54 -51.51 -30.59
CA ALA A 71 27.58 -50.46 -30.94
C ALA A 71 26.67 -50.10 -29.76
N GLU A 72 26.22 -51.11 -28.99
CA GLU A 72 25.40 -50.89 -27.79
C GLU A 72 26.16 -50.14 -26.68
N LYS A 73 27.45 -50.47 -26.47
CA LYS A 73 28.29 -49.75 -25.51
C LYS A 73 28.57 -48.31 -25.95
N ALA A 74 28.82 -48.08 -27.23
CA ALA A 74 29.03 -46.74 -27.78
C ALA A 74 27.77 -45.87 -27.62
N SER A 75 26.60 -46.41 -27.96
CA SER A 75 25.30 -45.74 -27.80
C SER A 75 25.02 -45.34 -26.35
N ARG A 76 25.19 -46.26 -25.40
CA ARG A 76 24.97 -45.99 -23.97
C ARG A 76 25.89 -44.89 -23.42
N SER A 77 27.14 -44.84 -23.89
CA SER A 77 28.09 -43.81 -23.46
C SER A 77 27.74 -42.42 -23.99
N HIS A 78 27.25 -42.35 -25.24
CA HIS A 78 26.79 -41.10 -25.86
C HIS A 78 25.53 -40.56 -25.17
N ILE A 79 24.55 -41.43 -24.89
CA ILE A 79 23.30 -41.05 -24.23
C ILE A 79 23.57 -40.50 -22.82
N ARG A 80 24.50 -41.10 -22.06
CA ARG A 80 24.84 -40.58 -20.72
C ARG A 80 25.47 -39.19 -20.76
N ARG A 81 26.42 -38.95 -21.67
CA ARG A 81 27.06 -37.63 -21.83
C ARG A 81 26.06 -36.56 -22.25
N TRP A 82 25.10 -36.93 -23.10
CA TRP A 82 24.06 -36.01 -23.56
C TRP A 82 23.04 -35.70 -22.45
N MET A 83 22.67 -36.70 -21.65
CA MET A 83 21.80 -36.51 -20.49
C MET A 83 22.44 -35.64 -19.39
N SER A 84 23.73 -35.80 -19.09
CA SER A 84 24.40 -34.99 -18.07
C SER A 84 24.49 -33.51 -18.47
N ALA A 85 24.81 -33.21 -19.73
CA ALA A 85 24.90 -31.83 -20.21
C ALA A 85 23.54 -31.10 -20.18
N ARG A 86 22.44 -31.79 -20.48
CA ARG A 86 21.09 -31.19 -20.39
C ARG A 86 20.64 -30.95 -18.96
N PHE A 87 21.02 -31.82 -18.04
CA PHE A 87 20.67 -31.67 -16.63
C PHE A 87 21.31 -30.41 -16.02
N GLU A 88 22.57 -30.12 -16.34
CA GLU A 88 23.27 -28.93 -15.84
C GLU A 88 22.59 -27.62 -16.28
N VAL A 89 22.19 -27.51 -17.55
CA VAL A 89 21.54 -26.29 -18.07
C VAL A 89 20.18 -26.03 -17.43
N ILE A 90 19.38 -27.09 -17.21
CA ILE A 90 18.07 -26.95 -16.57
C ILE A 90 18.22 -26.51 -15.10
N THR A 91 19.19 -27.06 -14.37
CA THR A 91 19.39 -26.69 -12.95
C THR A 91 19.85 -25.23 -12.79
N LEU A 92 20.74 -24.74 -13.66
CA LEU A 92 21.22 -23.35 -13.62
C LEU A 92 20.10 -22.33 -13.95
N THR A 93 19.22 -22.64 -14.91
CA THR A 93 18.10 -21.75 -15.25
C THR A 93 17.05 -21.68 -14.14
N GLN A 94 16.72 -22.80 -13.49
CA GLN A 94 15.80 -22.80 -12.34
C GLN A 94 16.38 -22.03 -11.15
N LEU A 95 17.68 -22.18 -10.88
CA LEU A 95 18.35 -21.48 -9.79
C LEU A 95 18.37 -19.97 -10.02
N THR A 96 18.65 -19.49 -11.24
CA THR A 96 18.64 -18.06 -11.54
C THR A 96 17.24 -17.45 -11.39
N VAL A 97 16.19 -18.12 -11.87
CA VAL A 97 14.80 -17.67 -11.68
C VAL A 97 14.43 -17.62 -10.20
N LEU A 98 14.83 -18.62 -9.41
CA LEU A 98 14.58 -18.65 -7.98
C LEU A 98 15.33 -17.52 -7.25
N CYS A 99 16.59 -17.25 -7.61
CA CYS A 99 17.36 -16.14 -7.05
C CYS A 99 16.72 -14.78 -7.38
N VAL A 100 16.29 -14.56 -8.62
CA VAL A 100 15.66 -13.30 -9.05
C VAL A 100 14.30 -13.09 -8.35
N THR A 101 13.50 -14.14 -8.24
CA THR A 101 12.20 -14.06 -7.54
C THR A 101 12.37 -13.82 -6.04
N ALA A 102 13.32 -14.50 -5.39
CA ALA A 102 13.65 -14.26 -3.99
C ALA A 102 14.16 -12.82 -3.76
N ALA A 103 15.03 -12.32 -4.64
CA ALA A 103 15.51 -10.94 -4.58
C ALA A 103 14.35 -9.94 -4.72
N LEU A 104 13.45 -10.15 -5.68
CA LEU A 104 12.28 -9.29 -5.87
C LEU A 104 11.36 -9.27 -4.64
N LEU A 105 11.07 -10.45 -4.06
CA LEU A 105 10.25 -10.57 -2.86
C LEU A 105 10.93 -9.88 -1.66
N SER A 106 12.25 -9.99 -1.53
CA SER A 106 13.00 -9.32 -0.46
C SER A 106 12.89 -7.80 -0.56
N VAL A 107 12.97 -7.24 -1.78
CA VAL A 107 12.82 -5.80 -2.02
C VAL A 107 11.39 -5.33 -1.72
N LEU A 108 10.38 -6.10 -2.14
CA LEU A 108 8.97 -5.78 -1.85
C LEU A 108 8.68 -5.80 -0.35
N LEU A 109 9.23 -6.78 0.38
CA LEU A 109 9.08 -6.89 1.82
C LEU A 109 9.79 -5.72 2.54
N LEU A 110 11.00 -5.37 2.12
CA LEU A 110 11.72 -4.21 2.66
C LEU A 110 10.95 -2.90 2.40
N ALA A 111 10.41 -2.72 1.19
CA ALA A 111 9.61 -1.55 0.85
C ALA A 111 8.33 -1.46 1.70
N TYR A 112 7.68 -2.61 1.95
CA TYR A 112 6.51 -2.68 2.83
C TYR A 112 6.84 -2.28 4.27
N PHE A 113 7.93 -2.81 4.84
CA PHE A 113 8.40 -2.44 6.18
C PHE A 113 8.79 -0.96 6.28
N MET A 114 9.50 -0.43 5.28
CA MET A 114 9.85 0.99 5.22
C MET A 114 8.60 1.86 5.15
N LEU A 115 7.62 1.50 4.32
CA LEU A 115 6.37 2.25 4.20
C LEU A 115 5.60 2.28 5.52
N HIS A 116 5.57 1.17 6.26
CA HIS A 116 4.92 1.09 7.57
C HIS A 116 5.55 2.08 8.56
N ASN A 117 6.88 2.06 8.67
CA ASN A 117 7.60 2.90 9.62
C ASN A 117 7.53 4.40 9.23
N VAL A 118 7.64 4.70 7.93
CA VAL A 118 7.56 6.07 7.43
C VAL A 118 6.15 6.64 7.60
N LEU A 119 5.10 5.86 7.35
CA LEU A 119 3.74 6.37 7.49
C LEU A 119 3.39 6.66 8.95
N GLY A 120 3.81 5.78 9.88
CA GLY A 120 3.69 6.02 11.32
C GLY A 120 4.40 7.31 11.74
N ALA A 121 5.66 7.49 11.31
CA ALA A 121 6.44 8.69 11.62
C ALA A 121 5.83 9.98 11.01
N ILE A 122 5.31 9.92 9.77
CA ILE A 122 4.65 11.06 9.11
C ILE A 122 3.39 11.47 9.86
N VAL A 123 2.58 10.50 10.28
CA VAL A 123 1.36 10.77 11.06
C VAL A 123 1.73 11.38 12.40
N GLN A 124 2.66 10.76 13.13
CA GLN A 124 3.11 11.26 14.43
C GLN A 124 3.65 12.68 14.32
N SER A 125 4.54 12.95 13.35
CA SER A 125 5.06 14.29 13.09
C SER A 125 3.93 15.26 12.70
N ALA A 126 3.00 14.87 11.84
CA ALA A 126 1.90 15.73 11.44
C ALA A 126 0.97 16.10 12.62
N ILE A 127 0.82 15.23 13.62
CA ILE A 127 0.04 15.53 14.82
C ILE A 127 0.87 16.38 15.80
N MET A 128 2.14 16.07 16.00
CA MET A 128 3.03 16.88 16.86
C MET A 128 3.20 18.31 16.31
N ASP A 129 3.24 18.50 14.99
CA ASP A 129 3.29 19.81 14.34
C ASP A 129 2.01 20.65 14.55
N VAL A 130 0.91 20.01 14.95
CA VAL A 130 -0.39 20.64 15.20
C VAL A 130 -0.51 21.11 16.66
N ASP A 131 0.36 20.65 17.54
CA ASP A 131 0.19 20.74 18.98
C ASP A 131 0.40 22.18 19.52
N THR A 132 1.58 22.47 20.05
CA THR A 132 1.85 23.75 20.73
C THR A 132 1.94 24.93 19.77
N GLU A 133 2.38 24.69 18.54
CA GLU A 133 2.64 25.77 17.57
C GLU A 133 1.35 26.31 16.92
N LEU A 134 0.27 25.52 16.87
CA LEU A 134 -0.97 25.92 16.22
C LEU A 134 -2.07 26.23 17.22
N ILE A 135 -2.28 25.37 18.24
CA ILE A 135 -3.41 25.49 19.17
C ILE A 135 -2.98 26.17 20.48
N GLY A 136 -1.69 26.07 20.84
CA GLY A 136 -1.14 26.70 22.05
C GLY A 136 -1.42 25.91 23.32
N VAL A 137 -1.87 24.67 23.18
CA VAL A 137 -2.16 23.74 24.27
C VAL A 137 -1.64 22.37 23.86
N ASP A 138 -1.19 21.59 24.83
CA ASP A 138 -0.62 20.26 24.59
C ASP A 138 -1.69 19.24 24.17
N VAL A 139 -1.32 18.35 23.26
CA VAL A 139 -2.17 17.29 22.71
C VAL A 139 -1.57 15.94 23.06
N VAL A 140 -2.29 15.18 23.88
CA VAL A 140 -1.91 13.83 24.29
C VAL A 140 -2.56 12.82 23.34
N ILE A 141 -1.74 12.02 22.67
CA ILE A 141 -2.19 10.96 21.78
C ILE A 141 -2.04 9.62 22.50
N GLY A 142 -3.09 8.79 22.46
CA GLY A 142 -3.04 7.43 22.98
C GLY A 142 -2.38 6.46 22.01
N GLU A 143 -3.20 5.75 21.23
CA GLU A 143 -2.75 4.68 20.33
C GLU A 143 -2.87 5.12 18.87
N VAL A 144 -1.93 4.67 18.03
CA VAL A 144 -1.95 4.94 16.59
C VAL A 144 -1.82 3.62 15.84
N ASP A 145 -2.90 3.20 15.19
CA ASP A 145 -2.95 2.01 14.36
C ASP A 145 -2.84 2.39 12.88
N VAL A 146 -1.92 1.75 12.15
CA VAL A 146 -1.72 2.01 10.72
C VAL A 146 -2.12 0.78 9.90
N TYR A 147 -3.14 0.94 9.05
CA TYR A 147 -3.66 -0.10 8.15
C TYR A 147 -3.25 0.21 6.71
N LEU A 148 -2.00 -0.13 6.35
CA LEU A 148 -1.44 0.11 5.02
C LEU A 148 -2.27 -0.49 3.89
N SER A 149 -2.83 -1.69 4.07
CA SER A 149 -3.63 -2.36 3.04
C SER A 149 -4.89 -1.58 2.65
N ARG A 150 -5.41 -0.75 3.56
CA ARG A 150 -6.57 0.11 3.34
C ARG A 150 -6.18 1.58 3.12
N GLY A 151 -4.92 1.93 3.34
CA GLY A 151 -4.49 3.32 3.39
C GLY A 151 -5.15 4.10 4.51
N MET A 152 -5.35 3.47 5.66
CA MET A 152 -6.10 4.05 6.77
C MET A 152 -5.22 4.15 8.00
N VAL A 153 -5.34 5.25 8.73
CA VAL A 153 -4.68 5.49 10.00
C VAL A 153 -5.75 5.76 11.03
N VAL A 154 -5.70 5.08 12.17
CA VAL A 154 -6.67 5.24 13.27
C VAL A 154 -5.91 5.72 14.49
N ILE A 155 -6.28 6.89 15.00
CA ILE A 155 -5.71 7.48 16.20
C ILE A 155 -6.77 7.37 17.28
N ARG A 156 -6.47 6.70 18.39
CA ARG A 156 -7.39 6.48 19.50
C ARG A 156 -7.01 7.33 20.69
N ASN A 157 -8.02 7.78 21.43
CA ASN A 157 -7.87 8.50 22.70
C ASN A 157 -7.00 9.76 22.56
N CYS A 158 -7.32 10.61 21.59
CA CYS A 158 -6.65 11.90 21.43
C CYS A 158 -7.26 12.90 22.42
N THR A 159 -6.45 13.53 23.27
CA THR A 159 -6.91 14.46 24.30
C THR A 159 -6.18 15.79 24.12
N ILE A 160 -6.94 16.85 23.85
CA ILE A 160 -6.46 18.23 23.76
C ILE A 160 -6.58 18.83 25.15
N LEU A 161 -5.46 19.18 25.78
CA LEU A 161 -5.44 19.73 27.13
C LEU A 161 -6.04 21.14 27.17
N ASN A 162 -6.44 21.55 28.37
CA ASN A 162 -6.92 22.90 28.61
C ASN A 162 -5.70 23.83 28.77
N PRO A 163 -5.78 25.10 28.33
CA PRO A 163 -4.76 26.07 28.68
C PRO A 163 -4.72 26.29 30.20
N GLU A 164 -3.65 26.90 30.69
CA GLU A 164 -3.48 27.16 32.12
C GLU A 164 -4.62 28.02 32.70
N GLY A 165 -4.98 27.77 33.96
CA GLY A 165 -5.96 28.55 34.71
C GLY A 165 -7.39 27.98 34.72
N TYR A 166 -7.67 26.91 34.00
CA TYR A 166 -8.98 26.24 33.98
C TYR A 166 -9.01 24.99 34.86
N LYS A 167 -10.17 24.64 35.43
CA LYS A 167 -10.32 23.49 36.34
C LYS A 167 -10.44 22.16 35.61
N SER A 168 -11.03 22.20 34.42
CA SER A 168 -11.26 21.00 33.62
C SER A 168 -9.94 20.47 33.05
N PRO A 169 -9.69 19.14 33.09
CA PRO A 169 -8.39 18.58 32.72
C PRO A 169 -8.09 18.66 31.22
N TYR A 170 -9.11 18.71 30.37
CA TYR A 170 -8.98 18.80 28.92
C TYR A 170 -10.02 19.73 28.33
N LEU A 171 -9.68 20.29 27.17
CA LEU A 171 -10.57 21.10 26.34
C LEU A 171 -11.47 20.22 25.47
N ALA A 172 -10.86 19.21 24.85
CA ALA A 172 -11.54 18.28 23.96
C ALA A 172 -10.92 16.88 24.08
N GLN A 173 -11.74 15.85 24.06
CA GLN A 173 -11.31 14.47 23.94
C GLN A 173 -11.96 13.84 22.72
N LEU A 174 -11.18 13.16 21.91
CA LEU A 174 -11.63 12.46 20.70
C LEU A 174 -11.38 10.97 20.91
N HIS A 175 -12.44 10.17 20.84
CA HIS A 175 -12.33 8.72 21.01
C HIS A 175 -11.52 8.09 19.87
N SER A 176 -11.85 8.43 18.62
CA SER A 176 -11.17 7.90 17.44
C SER A 176 -11.11 8.95 16.32
N VAL A 177 -9.94 9.09 15.69
CA VAL A 177 -9.74 9.87 14.48
C VAL A 177 -9.21 8.94 13.39
N ILE A 178 -10.03 8.70 12.38
CA ILE A 178 -9.74 7.83 11.25
C ILE A 178 -9.40 8.69 10.04
N VAL A 179 -8.19 8.53 9.51
CA VAL A 179 -7.72 9.24 8.32
C VAL A 179 -7.50 8.24 7.20
N CYS A 180 -8.29 8.37 6.14
CA CYS A 180 -8.22 7.52 4.95
C CYS A 180 -7.46 8.23 3.82
N PHE A 181 -6.28 7.73 3.49
CA PHE A 181 -5.43 8.22 2.40
C PHE A 181 -5.73 7.50 1.09
N ASP A 182 -5.59 8.19 -0.04
CA ASP A 182 -5.49 7.54 -1.35
C ASP A 182 -4.03 7.16 -1.65
N LEU A 183 -3.64 5.98 -1.18
CA LEU A 183 -2.31 5.44 -1.42
C LEU A 183 -2.02 5.25 -2.92
N TRP A 184 -3.01 4.92 -3.74
CA TRP A 184 -2.79 4.68 -5.15
C TRP A 184 -2.42 5.97 -5.87
N ASN A 185 -3.13 7.05 -5.56
CA ASN A 185 -2.79 8.37 -6.08
C ASN A 185 -1.41 8.84 -5.57
N MET A 186 -1.10 8.60 -4.29
CA MET A 186 0.19 8.94 -3.71
C MET A 186 1.35 8.18 -4.39
N ILE A 187 1.18 6.89 -4.66
CA ILE A 187 2.17 6.07 -5.38
C ILE A 187 2.32 6.56 -6.83
N ARG A 188 1.21 6.80 -7.53
CA ARG A 188 1.21 7.28 -8.92
C ARG A 188 1.89 8.64 -9.08
N ASN A 189 1.72 9.53 -8.10
CA ASN A 189 2.32 10.86 -8.09
C ASN A 189 3.68 10.90 -7.39
N PHE A 190 4.29 9.74 -7.10
CA PHE A 190 5.59 9.63 -6.42
C PHE A 190 5.65 10.44 -5.11
N GLY A 191 4.54 10.47 -4.35
CA GLY A 191 4.45 11.17 -3.07
C GLY A 191 4.47 12.70 -3.15
N ARG A 192 4.27 13.29 -4.33
CA ARG A 192 4.18 14.76 -4.49
C ARG A 192 2.95 15.34 -3.80
N ASP A 193 1.82 14.67 -3.97
CA ASP A 193 0.54 15.08 -3.38
C ASP A 193 0.07 14.03 -2.38
N VAL A 194 -0.42 14.49 -1.24
CA VAL A 194 -1.03 13.66 -0.20
C VAL A 194 -2.53 13.92 -0.25
N LEU A 195 -3.27 12.97 -0.81
CA LEU A 195 -4.72 13.03 -0.92
C LEU A 195 -5.35 12.19 0.20
N VAL A 196 -6.13 12.87 1.04
CA VAL A 196 -6.92 12.34 2.14
C VAL A 196 -8.37 12.28 1.70
N ARG A 197 -8.88 11.06 1.46
CA ARG A 197 -10.25 10.81 0.99
C ARG A 197 -11.28 11.12 2.06
N LEU A 198 -10.98 10.77 3.32
CA LEU A 198 -11.90 10.97 4.42
C LEU A 198 -11.13 11.18 5.71
N VAL A 199 -11.52 12.22 6.46
CA VAL A 199 -11.19 12.39 7.87
C VAL A 199 -12.47 12.14 8.67
N HIS A 200 -12.54 11.03 9.38
CA HIS A 200 -13.67 10.66 10.21
C HIS A 200 -13.30 10.77 11.68
N ILE A 201 -13.98 11.65 12.39
CA ILE A 201 -13.76 11.94 13.81
C ILE A 201 -14.97 11.41 14.57
N GLN A 202 -14.74 10.55 15.55
CA GLN A 202 -15.80 9.91 16.32
C GLN A 202 -15.61 10.13 17.81
N GLY A 203 -16.73 10.36 18.51
CA GLY A 203 -16.78 10.44 19.97
C GLY A 203 -16.03 11.66 20.47
N VAL A 204 -16.51 12.85 20.10
CA VAL A 204 -15.89 14.12 20.47
C VAL A 204 -16.56 14.65 21.73
N ASP A 205 -15.82 14.78 22.83
CA ASP A 205 -16.29 15.37 24.09
C ASP A 205 -15.61 16.71 24.34
N PHE A 206 -16.37 17.79 24.27
CA PHE A 206 -15.88 19.15 24.53
C PHE A 206 -16.24 19.61 25.94
N ILE A 207 -15.29 20.25 26.64
CA ILE A 207 -15.56 20.93 27.90
C ILE A 207 -15.33 22.43 27.73
N VAL A 208 -16.42 23.20 27.74
CA VAL A 208 -16.37 24.67 27.73
C VAL A 208 -16.48 25.16 29.16
N GLU A 209 -15.43 25.79 29.66
CA GLU A 209 -15.42 26.37 31.01
C GLU A 209 -15.44 27.90 30.91
N TYR A 210 -16.38 28.53 31.60
CA TYR A 210 -16.49 29.99 31.67
C TYR A 210 -15.91 30.52 32.97
N GLN A 211 -14.98 31.47 32.87
CA GLN A 211 -14.41 32.19 34.00
C GLN A 211 -15.13 33.53 34.19
N GLY A 212 -15.67 33.73 35.39
CA GLY A 212 -16.29 34.99 35.81
C GLY A 212 -17.76 35.11 35.38
N PHE A 213 -18.67 35.24 36.37
CA PHE A 213 -20.08 35.55 36.11
C PHE A 213 -20.32 37.06 35.97
N THR A 214 -19.40 37.88 36.50
CA THR A 214 -19.54 39.35 36.68
C THR A 214 -18.68 40.18 35.74
N SER A 215 -17.87 39.56 34.88
CA SER A 215 -16.99 40.28 33.96
C SER A 215 -17.78 40.78 32.75
N ILE A 216 -17.57 42.04 32.38
CA ILE A 216 -18.18 42.75 31.23
C ILE A 216 -17.95 42.00 29.89
N LYS A 217 -17.00 41.06 29.85
CA LYS A 217 -16.83 40.09 28.77
C LYS A 217 -16.63 38.68 29.37
N PRO A 218 -17.54 37.72 29.15
CA PRO A 218 -17.32 36.35 29.57
C PRO A 218 -16.13 35.77 28.81
N HIS A 219 -15.14 35.27 29.55
CA HIS A 219 -13.98 34.57 29.01
C HIS A 219 -14.17 33.06 29.18
N SER A 220 -13.85 32.30 28.15
CA SER A 220 -13.83 30.84 28.18
C SER A 220 -12.53 30.28 27.63
N ASN A 221 -12.20 29.05 28.00
CA ASN A 221 -11.05 28.32 27.46
C ASN A 221 -11.05 28.29 25.92
N PHE A 222 -12.23 28.10 25.32
CA PHE A 222 -12.41 28.20 23.87
C PHE A 222 -12.08 29.58 23.31
N SER A 223 -12.37 30.66 24.04
CA SER A 223 -12.05 32.02 23.59
C SER A 223 -10.55 32.29 23.58
N ASP A 224 -9.81 31.70 24.53
CA ASP A 224 -8.35 31.84 24.62
C ASP A 224 -7.67 31.07 23.48
N VAL A 225 -8.09 29.82 23.22
CA VAL A 225 -7.60 29.04 22.08
C VAL A 225 -7.94 29.72 20.75
N LYS A 226 -9.13 30.30 20.63
CA LYS A 226 -9.52 31.06 19.43
C LYS A 226 -8.62 32.28 19.21
N ARG A 227 -8.20 32.94 20.29
CA ARG A 227 -7.31 34.09 20.25
C ARG A 227 -5.92 33.65 19.81
N PHE A 228 -5.38 32.59 20.42
CA PHE A 228 -4.10 32.00 20.02
C PHE A 228 -4.05 31.63 18.54
N LEU A 229 -5.12 31.00 18.03
CA LEU A 229 -5.25 30.64 16.62
C LEU A 229 -5.23 31.84 15.67
N LYS A 230 -5.81 32.98 16.08
CA LYS A 230 -5.86 34.21 15.29
C LYS A 230 -4.53 34.95 15.31
N ASP A 231 -3.87 35.00 16.46
CA ASP A 231 -2.60 35.70 16.60
C ASP A 231 -1.53 35.01 15.73
N HIS A 232 -1.57 33.67 15.63
CA HIS A 232 -0.71 32.91 14.72
C HIS A 232 -1.11 32.91 13.23
N ASP A 233 -2.25 33.49 12.84
CA ASP A 233 -2.61 33.67 11.43
C ASP A 233 -1.76 34.77 10.76
N ALA A 234 -1.40 35.82 11.51
CA ALA A 234 -0.72 37.00 10.96
C ALA A 234 0.77 36.77 10.66
N ASP A 235 1.43 35.92 11.43
CA ASP A 235 2.90 35.90 11.48
C ASP A 235 3.57 34.87 10.53
N LYS A 236 2.82 34.03 9.83
CA LYS A 236 3.37 32.87 9.09
C LYS A 236 2.99 32.75 7.62
N GLU A 237 2.29 33.74 7.05
CA GLU A 237 2.02 33.74 5.61
C GLU A 237 3.24 34.15 4.76
N GLU A 238 4.31 34.70 5.35
CA GLU A 238 5.46 35.26 4.61
C GLU A 238 6.71 34.37 4.46
N SER A 239 6.79 33.14 4.99
CA SER A 239 8.09 32.42 5.05
C SER A 239 8.15 31.01 4.41
N ALA A 240 7.29 30.70 3.44
CA ALA A 240 7.32 29.42 2.72
C ALA A 240 7.75 29.51 1.24
N GLU A 241 8.55 30.53 0.90
CA GLU A 241 9.03 30.75 -0.47
C GLU A 241 10.31 29.93 -0.73
N GLY A 242 10.19 28.76 -1.37
CA GLY A 242 11.37 28.02 -1.85
C GLY A 242 11.22 26.51 -2.11
N LYS A 243 10.17 25.85 -1.61
CA LYS A 243 9.85 24.46 -1.98
C LYS A 243 8.39 24.42 -2.40
N THR A 244 8.10 23.91 -3.60
CA THR A 244 6.73 23.67 -4.05
C THR A 244 6.01 22.87 -2.96
N PRO A 245 5.00 23.44 -2.29
CA PRO A 245 4.35 22.77 -1.17
C PRO A 245 3.68 21.51 -1.72
N ARG A 246 4.03 20.36 -1.16
CA ARG A 246 3.33 19.10 -1.42
C ARG A 246 1.84 19.36 -1.18
N GLY A 247 1.01 19.15 -2.20
CA GLY A 247 -0.42 19.45 -2.10
C GLY A 247 -1.04 18.52 -1.06
N PHE A 248 -1.54 19.08 0.05
CA PHE A 248 -2.34 18.34 1.02
C PHE A 248 -3.81 18.60 0.70
N ILE A 249 -4.49 17.59 0.16
CA ILE A 249 -5.88 17.69 -0.30
C ILE A 249 -6.73 16.75 0.53
N VAL A 250 -7.73 17.30 1.21
CA VAL A 250 -8.77 16.60 1.96
C VAL A 250 -10.10 16.69 1.21
N ASP A 251 -10.66 15.55 0.86
CA ASP A 251 -11.93 15.44 0.12
C ASP A 251 -13.13 15.59 1.07
N ALA A 252 -13.22 14.76 2.10
CA ALA A 252 -14.36 14.76 3.01
C ALA A 252 -13.93 14.75 4.48
N ILE A 253 -14.73 15.42 5.32
CA ILE A 253 -14.61 15.43 6.77
C ILE A 253 -15.96 15.06 7.36
N GLN A 254 -15.95 14.09 8.27
CA GLN A 254 -17.13 13.59 8.96
C GLN A 254 -16.85 13.59 10.45
N VAL A 255 -17.75 14.19 11.23
CA VAL A 255 -17.66 14.24 12.68
C VAL A 255 -18.94 13.65 13.24
N GLU A 256 -18.82 12.64 14.09
CA GLU A 256 -19.93 11.90 14.69
C GLU A 256 -19.80 11.86 16.22
N ASP A 257 -20.93 11.65 16.89
CA ASP A 257 -21.03 11.51 18.34
C ASP A 257 -20.38 12.69 19.09
N ILE A 258 -20.91 13.89 18.86
CA ILE A 258 -20.41 15.12 19.49
C ILE A 258 -21.15 15.37 20.80
N HIS A 259 -20.44 15.21 21.90
CA HIS A 259 -20.84 15.56 23.26
C HIS A 259 -20.21 16.89 23.67
N TYR A 260 -20.94 17.68 24.42
CA TYR A 260 -20.40 18.90 25.02
C TYR A 260 -20.86 19.05 26.46
N ARG A 261 -19.99 19.63 27.29
CA ARG A 261 -20.22 19.98 28.68
C ARG A 261 -19.86 21.43 28.91
N LEU A 262 -20.84 22.21 29.35
CA LEU A 262 -20.68 23.60 29.75
C LEU A 262 -20.50 23.63 31.26
N SER A 263 -19.29 23.98 31.70
CA SER A 263 -18.95 24.12 33.11
C SER A 263 -19.02 25.60 33.50
N VAL A 264 -19.98 25.93 34.36
CA VAL A 264 -20.06 27.24 35.03
C VAL A 264 -19.86 27.04 36.53
N LYS A 265 -19.52 28.11 37.27
CA LYS A 265 -19.30 28.00 38.73
C LYS A 265 -20.50 27.42 39.51
N LEU A 266 -21.72 27.54 38.95
CA LEU A 266 -22.96 27.12 39.59
C LEU A 266 -23.43 25.71 39.20
N GLY A 267 -22.73 25.03 38.29
CA GLY A 267 -23.10 23.70 37.81
C GLY A 267 -22.60 23.42 36.39
N SER A 268 -22.91 22.22 35.90
CA SER A 268 -22.56 21.80 34.54
C SER A 268 -23.80 21.41 33.75
N VAL A 269 -23.91 21.88 32.51
CA VAL A 269 -24.94 21.44 31.56
C VAL A 269 -24.27 20.61 30.47
N ALA A 270 -24.77 19.40 30.23
CA ALA A 270 -24.29 18.54 29.15
C ALA A 270 -25.33 18.47 28.03
N GLY A 271 -24.86 18.25 26.81
CA GLY A 271 -25.74 18.02 25.67
C GLY A 271 -25.03 17.29 24.53
N ASN A 272 -25.83 16.90 23.55
CA ASN A 272 -25.36 16.23 22.35
C ASN A 272 -25.62 17.13 21.13
N MET A 273 -24.76 17.03 20.13
CA MET A 273 -24.89 17.72 18.86
C MET A 273 -24.97 16.72 17.72
N ASP A 274 -25.69 17.12 16.67
CA ASP A 274 -25.75 16.35 15.44
C ASP A 274 -24.38 16.30 14.77
N GLY A 275 -24.11 15.19 14.07
CA GLY A 275 -22.89 15.02 13.31
C GLY A 275 -22.74 16.05 12.19
N ILE A 276 -21.49 16.31 11.79
CA ILE A 276 -21.15 17.28 10.76
C ILE A 276 -20.49 16.54 9.61
N ILE A 277 -21.02 16.72 8.39
CA ILE A 277 -20.44 16.15 7.17
C ILE A 277 -20.11 17.31 6.23
N VAL A 278 -18.83 17.46 5.87
CA VAL A 278 -18.35 18.43 4.90
C VAL A 278 -17.66 17.70 3.77
N LYS A 279 -18.21 17.80 2.56
CA LYS A 279 -17.62 17.25 1.33
C LYS A 279 -16.84 18.33 0.59
N ASN A 280 -15.91 17.92 -0.27
CA ASN A 280 -15.02 18.78 -1.06
C ASN A 280 -14.26 19.84 -0.25
N PHE A 281 -13.82 19.45 0.95
CA PHE A 281 -13.33 20.38 1.96
C PHE A 281 -12.19 21.30 1.46
N SER A 282 -11.26 20.75 0.69
CA SER A 282 -10.09 21.51 0.22
C SER A 282 -10.39 22.44 -0.94
N THR A 283 -11.35 22.09 -1.79
CA THR A 283 -11.79 22.94 -2.90
C THR A 283 -12.51 24.18 -2.38
N ASP A 284 -13.32 24.01 -1.32
CA ASP A 284 -14.15 25.09 -0.77
C ASP A 284 -13.39 26.09 0.12
N LYS A 285 -12.24 25.69 0.67
CA LYS A 285 -11.51 26.47 1.69
C LYS A 285 -10.11 26.90 1.27
N ASP A 286 -9.68 26.59 0.04
CA ASP A 286 -8.31 26.75 -0.44
C ASP A 286 -7.27 26.21 0.58
N ALA A 287 -7.65 25.11 1.25
CA ALA A 287 -6.90 24.57 2.37
C ALA A 287 -5.86 23.56 1.88
N ARG A 288 -4.87 24.03 1.11
CA ARG A 288 -3.78 23.17 0.60
C ARG A 288 -2.70 22.84 1.61
N SER A 289 -2.71 23.51 2.77
CA SER A 289 -1.74 23.34 3.85
C SER A 289 -2.35 22.59 5.03
N LYS A 290 -1.57 21.67 5.61
CA LYS A 290 -1.94 20.89 6.80
C LYS A 290 -2.51 21.78 7.92
N ARG A 291 -1.84 22.89 8.20
CA ARG A 291 -2.26 23.85 9.24
C ARG A 291 -3.61 24.51 8.92
N LYS A 292 -3.82 24.90 7.66
CA LYS A 292 -5.09 25.49 7.20
C LYS A 292 -6.24 24.49 7.34
N VAL A 293 -6.00 23.21 7.06
CA VAL A 293 -6.99 22.13 7.24
C VAL A 293 -7.39 22.01 8.70
N VAL A 294 -6.42 21.81 9.61
CA VAL A 294 -6.71 21.63 11.04
C VAL A 294 -7.41 22.85 11.61
N ARG A 295 -6.94 24.06 11.29
CA ARG A 295 -7.57 25.31 11.71
C ARG A 295 -9.02 25.41 11.21
N SER A 296 -9.26 25.03 9.97
CA SER A 296 -10.60 25.03 9.37
C SER A 296 -11.52 24.03 10.06
N ILE A 297 -11.03 22.82 10.40
CA ILE A 297 -11.76 21.82 11.19
C ILE A 297 -12.10 22.40 12.57
N MET A 298 -11.10 22.92 13.30
CA MET A 298 -11.30 23.50 14.63
C MET A 298 -12.31 24.66 14.57
N LYS A 299 -12.19 25.56 13.60
CA LYS A 299 -13.11 26.68 13.40
C LYS A 299 -14.54 26.21 13.09
N LEU A 300 -14.70 25.12 12.33
CA LEU A 300 -16.02 24.52 12.07
C LEU A 300 -16.61 23.95 13.35
N LEU A 301 -15.85 23.17 14.13
CA LEU A 301 -16.29 22.59 15.40
C LEU A 301 -16.70 23.69 16.39
N MET A 302 -15.84 24.69 16.57
CA MET A 302 -16.12 25.85 17.43
C MET A 302 -17.35 26.65 16.97
N LYS A 303 -17.52 26.83 15.66
CA LYS A 303 -18.69 27.53 15.10
C LYS A 303 -19.97 26.75 15.39
N SER A 304 -19.96 25.44 15.16
CA SER A 304 -21.10 24.57 15.47
C SER A 304 -21.44 24.60 16.96
N LEU A 305 -20.41 24.51 17.83
CA LEU A 305 -20.58 24.59 19.27
C LEU A 305 -21.18 25.93 19.70
N SER A 306 -20.64 27.05 19.20
CA SER A 306 -21.14 28.39 19.54
C SER A 306 -22.60 28.61 19.13
N ARG A 307 -23.04 28.03 18.01
CA ARG A 307 -24.43 28.11 17.55
C ARG A 307 -25.39 27.37 18.47
N LYS A 308 -24.95 26.25 19.06
CA LYS A 308 -25.78 25.45 19.97
C LYS A 308 -25.78 26.00 21.40
N VAL A 309 -24.64 26.55 21.84
CA VAL A 309 -24.41 27.01 23.21
C VAL A 309 -24.92 28.43 23.45
N THR A 310 -24.86 29.30 22.45
CA THR A 310 -25.46 30.63 22.59
C THR A 310 -26.97 30.43 22.65
N PRO A 311 -27.65 30.73 23.77
CA PRO A 311 -29.10 30.67 23.80
C PRO A 311 -29.60 31.57 22.68
N THR A 312 -30.27 30.99 21.69
CA THR A 312 -30.97 31.77 20.67
C THR A 312 -31.87 32.73 21.43
N ASN A 313 -31.54 34.01 21.36
CA ASN A 313 -32.32 35.04 22.01
C ASN A 313 -33.72 34.89 21.41
N PRO A 314 -34.77 34.56 22.20
CA PRO A 314 -36.08 34.18 21.66
C PRO A 314 -36.79 35.32 20.89
N MET A 315 -36.14 36.48 20.77
CA MET A 315 -36.61 37.65 20.03
C MET A 315 -36.19 37.66 18.55
N ASP A 316 -35.33 36.75 18.09
CA ASP A 316 -34.79 36.79 16.70
C ASP A 316 -35.49 35.79 15.74
N SER A 317 -36.56 35.14 16.16
CA SER A 317 -37.31 34.17 15.34
C SER A 317 -38.41 34.79 14.48
N SER A 318 -38.40 36.11 14.24
CA SER A 318 -39.48 36.83 13.53
C SER A 318 -39.09 37.38 12.16
N VAL A 319 -37.97 36.98 11.58
CA VAL A 319 -37.60 37.41 10.21
C VAL A 319 -37.15 36.21 9.39
N ASP A 320 -38.12 35.58 8.74
CA ASP A 320 -38.00 34.84 7.48
C ASP A 320 -39.20 35.27 6.61
N PRO A 321 -39.03 35.37 5.28
CA PRO A 321 -39.00 34.18 4.44
C PRO A 321 -37.69 33.93 3.67
#